data_AF-A0A257P475-F1
#
_entry.id   AF-A0A257P475-F1
#
_cell.length_a   1.000
_cell.length_b   1.000
_cell.length_c   1.000
_cell.angle_alpha   90.00
_cell.angle_beta   90.00
_cell.angle_gamma   90.00
#
_symmetry.space_group_name_H-M   'P 1'
#
loop_
_entity.id
_entity.type
_entity.pdbx_description
1 polymer ?
#
loop_
_entity_poly.entity_id
_entity_poly.type
_entity_poly.pdbx_seq_one_letter_code
_entity_poly.pdbx_strand_id
1 'polypeptide(L)'
;MRSVLTGAPYPRTWLTATIVRLRAGDDPGRGWHAAAIKACLSRMKFEETPPVALDPDNPNPAYQLGRLFAVLEAAQFAALGRVNASIADRYYGAASATPARVFGALMRAARNHVSDARKRNQGLWIESRLNQIIGRLPPELPRTLRLEDQGRFAIGYYHERAFRPAKVEAAIQDATESP
;
A
#
# COMPACT_ATOMS: atom_id res chain seq x y z
N MET A 1 21.78 15.23 7.87
CA MET A 1 22.73 14.82 8.93
C MET A 1 22.40 15.43 10.30
N ARG A 2 22.20 16.76 10.40
CA ARG A 2 21.86 17.46 11.67
C ARG A 2 20.76 16.77 12.49
N SER A 3 19.58 16.51 11.93
CA SER A 3 18.47 15.86 12.66
C SER A 3 18.81 14.46 13.20
N VAL A 4 19.72 13.72 12.54
CA VAL A 4 20.14 12.39 13.02
C VAL A 4 20.96 12.53 14.30
N LEU A 5 21.89 13.49 14.33
CA LEU A 5 22.80 13.71 15.45
C LEU A 5 22.12 14.43 16.63
N THR A 6 21.18 15.33 16.37
CA THR A 6 20.56 16.16 17.41
C THR A 6 19.22 15.62 17.92
N GLY A 7 18.72 14.51 17.37
CA GLY A 7 17.38 14.00 17.67
C GLY A 7 16.23 14.91 17.23
N ALA A 8 16.52 16.00 16.50
CA ALA A 8 15.51 16.96 16.05
C ALA A 8 14.56 16.32 15.01
N PRO A 9 13.39 16.92 14.78
CA PRO A 9 12.50 16.51 13.70
C PRO A 9 13.22 16.50 12.35
N TYR A 10 12.82 15.56 11.49
CA TYR A 10 13.31 15.53 10.12
C TYR A 10 12.68 16.65 9.29
N PRO A 11 13.38 17.19 8.27
CA PRO A 11 12.81 18.19 7.37
C PRO A 11 11.58 17.65 6.64
N ARG A 12 10.50 18.44 6.58
CA ARG A 12 9.28 18.09 5.81
C ARG A 12 9.57 17.84 4.33
N THR A 13 10.58 18.53 3.79
CA THR A 13 11.05 18.33 2.41
C THR A 13 11.55 16.91 2.14
N TRP A 14 12.09 16.22 3.15
CA TRP A 14 12.51 14.82 3.00
C TRP A 14 11.31 13.91 2.81
N LEU A 15 10.25 14.08 3.63
CA LEU A 15 8.98 13.35 3.46
C LEU A 15 8.39 13.58 2.06
N THR A 16 8.34 14.83 1.61
CA THR A 16 7.88 15.18 0.26
C THR A 16 8.71 14.50 -0.82
N ALA A 17 10.04 14.56 -0.72
CA ALA A 17 10.93 13.94 -1.70
C ALA A 17 10.74 12.42 -1.78
N THR A 18 10.60 11.74 -0.65
CA THR A 18 10.34 10.30 -0.61
C THR A 18 9.01 9.94 -1.27
N ILE A 19 7.95 10.72 -1.04
CA ILE A 19 6.65 10.49 -1.68
C ILE A 19 6.71 10.76 -3.19
N VAL A 20 7.37 11.83 -3.62
CA VAL A 20 7.56 12.14 -5.06
C VAL A 20 8.30 11.00 -5.76
N ARG A 21 9.32 10.43 -5.13
CA ARG A 21 10.06 9.27 -5.63
C ARG A 21 9.16 8.04 -5.82
N LEU A 22 8.30 7.74 -4.85
CA LEU A 22 7.31 6.66 -4.97
C LEU A 22 6.34 6.90 -6.13
N ARG A 23 5.91 8.15 -6.36
CA ARG A 23 5.05 8.50 -7.51
C ARG A 23 5.77 8.42 -8.84
N ALA A 24 7.08 8.63 -8.84
CA ALA A 24 7.92 8.54 -10.03
C ALA A 24 8.24 7.08 -10.43
N GLY A 25 7.72 6.08 -9.70
CA GLY A 25 7.87 4.67 -10.04
C GLY A 25 8.93 3.93 -9.23
N ASP A 26 9.47 4.53 -8.16
CA ASP A 26 10.26 3.74 -7.21
C ASP A 26 9.41 2.62 -6.60
N ASP A 27 9.96 1.41 -6.54
CA ASP A 27 9.26 0.26 -5.95
C ASP A 27 9.01 0.48 -4.45
N PRO A 28 7.74 0.64 -4.01
CA PRO A 28 7.43 0.83 -2.61
C PRO A 28 7.70 -0.44 -1.77
N GLY A 29 7.88 -1.59 -2.40
CA GLY A 29 8.23 -2.87 -1.77
C GLY A 29 9.66 -2.97 -1.26
N ARG A 30 10.58 -2.08 -1.67
CA ARG A 30 11.98 -2.07 -1.19
C ARG A 30 12.14 -1.66 0.28
N GLY A 31 11.09 -1.15 0.92
CA GLY A 31 11.05 -0.86 2.36
C GLY A 31 11.76 0.41 2.83
N TRP A 32 12.80 0.88 2.11
CA TRP A 32 13.52 2.09 2.55
C TRP A 32 12.64 3.35 2.54
N HIS A 33 11.70 3.48 1.58
CA HIS A 33 10.74 4.59 1.59
C HIS A 33 9.83 4.51 2.82
N ALA A 34 9.32 3.32 3.14
CA ALA A 34 8.49 3.12 4.33
C ALA A 34 9.26 3.45 5.62
N ALA A 35 10.53 3.06 5.71
CA ALA A 35 11.40 3.41 6.83
C ALA A 35 11.64 4.93 6.93
N ALA A 36 11.95 5.60 5.82
CA ALA A 36 12.15 7.05 5.76
C ALA A 36 10.89 7.84 6.14
N ILE A 37 9.74 7.45 5.60
CA ILE A 37 8.44 8.05 5.90
C ILE A 37 8.10 7.83 7.38
N LYS A 38 8.24 6.61 7.90
CA LYS A 38 7.99 6.31 9.31
C LYS A 38 8.90 7.12 10.23
N ALA A 39 10.19 7.25 9.89
CA ALA A 39 11.12 8.07 10.64
C ALA A 39 10.71 9.56 10.67
N CYS A 40 10.22 10.10 9.55
CA CYS A 40 9.66 11.44 9.49
C CYS A 40 8.44 11.58 10.41
N LEU A 41 7.46 10.70 10.25
CA LEU A 41 6.18 10.76 10.97
C LEU A 41 6.37 10.57 12.48
N SER A 42 7.22 9.62 12.90
CA SER A 42 7.48 9.33 14.33
C SER A 42 8.11 10.52 15.08
N ARG A 43 8.80 11.42 14.37
CA ARG A 43 9.41 12.62 14.97
C ARG A 43 8.53 13.87 14.87
N MET A 44 7.37 13.77 14.21
CA MET A 44 6.37 14.84 14.20
C MET A 44 5.49 14.69 15.45
N LYS A 45 5.72 15.54 16.46
CA LYS A 45 5.09 15.47 17.80
C LYS A 45 3.56 15.56 17.84
N PHE A 46 2.90 15.80 16.71
CA PHE A 46 1.47 16.10 16.64
C PHE A 46 0.63 14.99 16.01
N GLU A 47 1.23 13.90 15.55
CA GLU A 47 0.48 12.82 14.92
C GLU A 47 0.86 11.44 15.46
N GLU A 48 -0.10 10.53 15.40
CA GLU A 48 0.06 9.15 15.84
C GLU A 48 1.16 8.46 15.03
N THR A 49 2.05 7.77 15.75
CA THR A 49 3.19 7.08 15.19
C THR A 49 2.71 5.87 14.37
N PRO A 50 3.12 5.73 13.10
CA PRO A 50 2.75 4.56 12.31
C PRO A 50 3.23 3.26 12.98
N PRO A 51 2.46 2.17 12.86
CA PRO A 51 2.76 0.90 13.50
C PRO A 51 4.11 0.34 13.03
N VAL A 52 4.68 -0.57 13.81
CA VAL A 52 6.00 -1.17 13.49
C VAL A 52 5.90 -2.25 12.42
N ALA A 53 4.81 -2.98 12.44
CA ALA A 53 4.49 -4.03 11.49
C ALA A 53 3.05 -3.83 11.00
N LEU A 54 2.57 -4.79 10.21
CA LEU A 54 1.17 -4.86 9.83
C LEU A 54 0.27 -4.82 11.07
N ASP A 55 -0.50 -3.74 11.18
CA ASP A 55 -1.57 -3.55 12.15
C ASP A 55 -2.94 -3.59 11.45
N PRO A 56 -3.69 -4.70 11.52
CA PRO A 56 -4.98 -4.80 10.84
C PRO A 56 -6.06 -3.84 11.37
N ASP A 57 -5.94 -3.43 12.63
CA ASP A 57 -6.94 -2.69 13.39
C ASP A 57 -6.63 -1.18 13.43
N ASN A 58 -5.64 -0.74 12.68
CA ASN A 58 -5.26 0.66 12.61
C ASN A 58 -6.45 1.56 12.22
N PRO A 59 -6.79 2.58 13.03
CA PRO A 59 -7.98 3.41 12.77
C PRO A 59 -7.79 4.38 11.61
N ASN A 60 -6.56 4.59 11.13
CA ASN A 60 -6.29 5.61 10.11
C ASN A 60 -6.75 5.15 8.70
N PRO A 61 -7.69 5.88 8.06
CA PRO A 61 -8.20 5.49 6.74
C PRO A 61 -7.13 5.44 5.65
N ALA A 62 -6.11 6.31 5.71
CA ALA A 62 -5.06 6.34 4.70
C ALA A 62 -4.16 5.09 4.78
N TYR A 63 -3.85 4.64 5.99
CA TYR A 63 -3.15 3.38 6.21
C TYR A 63 -3.97 2.19 5.67
N GLN A 64 -5.27 2.15 5.97
CA GLN A 64 -6.18 1.12 5.46
C GLN A 64 -6.30 1.14 3.92
N LEU A 65 -6.33 2.32 3.30
CA LEU A 65 -6.30 2.47 1.84
C LEU A 65 -5.00 1.95 1.22
N GLY A 66 -3.86 2.16 1.87
CA GLY A 66 -2.58 1.59 1.46
C GLY A 66 -2.61 0.07 1.45
N ARG A 67 -3.13 -0.53 2.53
CA ARG A 67 -3.35 -1.98 2.62
C ARG A 67 -4.29 -2.48 1.53
N LEU A 68 -5.42 -1.80 1.33
CA LEU A 68 -6.38 -2.15 0.30
C LEU A 68 -5.72 -2.19 -1.07
N PHE A 69 -4.91 -1.18 -1.41
CA PHE A 69 -4.19 -1.11 -2.67
C PHE A 69 -3.24 -2.30 -2.87
N ALA A 70 -2.51 -2.73 -1.84
CA ALA A 70 -1.62 -3.90 -1.91
C ALA A 70 -2.40 -5.22 -2.16
N VAL A 71 -3.60 -5.34 -1.60
CA VAL A 71 -4.47 -6.52 -1.81
C VAL A 71 -5.07 -6.52 -3.22
N LEU A 72 -5.46 -5.36 -3.73
CA LEU A 72 -5.95 -5.23 -5.12
C LEU A 72 -4.86 -5.58 -6.13
N GLU A 73 -3.61 -5.22 -5.85
CA GLU A 73 -2.46 -5.59 -6.68
C GLU A 73 -2.22 -7.10 -6.63
N ALA A 74 -2.28 -7.70 -5.43
CA ALA A 74 -2.18 -9.14 -5.27
C ALA A 74 -3.31 -9.87 -6.02
N ALA A 75 -4.53 -9.32 -6.04
CA ALA A 75 -5.64 -9.86 -6.79
C ALA A 75 -5.40 -9.82 -8.30
N GLN A 76 -4.90 -8.70 -8.82
CA GLN A 76 -4.51 -8.59 -10.22
C GLN A 76 -3.46 -9.64 -10.58
N PHE A 77 -2.42 -9.77 -9.75
CA PHE A 77 -1.37 -10.76 -9.97
C PHE A 77 -1.90 -12.20 -9.93
N ALA A 78 -2.73 -12.55 -8.95
CA ALA A 78 -3.31 -13.89 -8.86
C ALA A 78 -4.18 -14.24 -10.08
N ALA A 79 -4.84 -13.24 -10.69
CA ALA A 79 -5.71 -13.42 -11.84
C ALA A 79 -4.98 -13.40 -13.20
N LEU A 80 -3.97 -12.55 -13.36
CA LEU A 80 -3.32 -12.29 -14.65
C LEU A 80 -1.85 -12.68 -14.69
N GLY A 81 -1.25 -13.01 -13.55
CA GLY A 81 0.19 -13.15 -13.40
C GLY A 81 0.89 -11.81 -13.61
N ARG A 82 2.07 -11.86 -14.24
CA ARG A 82 2.84 -10.66 -14.59
C ARG A 82 2.18 -9.93 -15.75
N VAL A 83 1.96 -8.63 -15.56
CA VAL A 83 1.42 -7.74 -16.58
C VAL A 83 2.46 -6.67 -16.95
N ASN A 84 2.35 -6.10 -18.16
CA ASN A 84 3.27 -5.04 -18.62
C ASN A 84 3.25 -3.79 -17.74
N ALA A 85 2.11 -3.49 -17.11
CA ALA A 85 1.99 -2.42 -16.14
C ALA A 85 0.92 -2.79 -15.12
N SER A 86 1.36 -2.97 -13.88
CA SER A 86 0.54 -3.29 -12.73
C SER A 86 -0.36 -2.12 -12.33
N ILE A 87 -1.30 -2.36 -11.41
CA ILE A 87 -2.03 -1.26 -10.80
C ILE A 87 -1.10 -0.30 -10.04
N ALA A 88 0.00 -0.79 -9.45
CA ALA A 88 0.97 0.06 -8.76
C ALA A 88 1.62 1.03 -9.74
N ASP A 89 2.07 0.55 -10.90
CA ASP A 89 2.70 1.39 -11.93
C ASP A 89 1.77 2.51 -12.42
N ARG A 90 0.47 2.19 -12.59
CA ARG A 90 -0.49 3.11 -13.21
C ARG A 90 -1.19 4.04 -12.21
N TYR A 91 -1.46 3.54 -11.01
CA TYR A 91 -2.40 4.17 -10.09
C TYR A 91 -1.80 4.57 -8.74
N TYR A 92 -0.57 4.17 -8.38
CA TYR A 92 -0.02 4.47 -7.06
C TYR A 92 -0.01 5.98 -6.76
N GLY A 93 0.40 6.81 -7.73
CA GLY A 93 0.42 8.26 -7.56
C GLY A 93 -0.97 8.86 -7.33
N ALA A 94 -1.96 8.41 -8.09
CA ALA A 94 -3.34 8.90 -7.97
C ALA A 94 -4.06 8.33 -6.75
N ALA A 95 -3.83 7.05 -6.41
CA ALA A 95 -4.41 6.36 -5.25
C ALA A 95 -3.88 6.94 -3.93
N SER A 96 -2.58 7.25 -3.86
CA SER A 96 -2.00 7.89 -2.66
C SER A 96 -2.43 9.35 -2.50
N ALA A 97 -2.74 10.08 -3.58
CA ALA A 97 -3.10 11.50 -3.51
C ALA A 97 -4.61 11.76 -3.43
N THR A 98 -5.41 11.03 -4.22
CA THR A 98 -6.84 11.26 -4.46
C THR A 98 -7.64 9.94 -4.46
N PRO A 99 -7.74 9.26 -3.30
CA PRO A 99 -8.29 7.90 -3.23
C PRO A 99 -9.71 7.77 -3.79
N ALA A 100 -10.62 8.68 -3.44
CA ALA A 100 -12.02 8.63 -3.87
C ALA A 100 -12.20 8.56 -5.40
N ARG A 101 -11.27 9.14 -6.16
CA ARG A 101 -11.34 9.15 -7.63
C ARG A 101 -10.97 7.80 -8.27
N VAL A 102 -10.12 7.03 -7.61
CA VAL A 102 -9.46 5.86 -8.22
C VAL A 102 -9.98 4.54 -7.66
N PHE A 103 -10.20 4.47 -6.34
CA PHE A 103 -10.55 3.20 -5.68
C PHE A 103 -11.87 2.61 -6.15
N GLY A 104 -12.87 3.44 -6.51
CA GLY A 104 -14.12 2.93 -7.08
C GLY A 104 -13.91 2.13 -8.38
N ALA A 105 -13.00 2.57 -9.25
CA ALA A 105 -12.66 1.87 -10.47
C ALA A 105 -11.83 0.60 -10.19
N LEU A 106 -10.84 0.69 -9.31
CA LEU A 106 -10.00 -0.46 -8.93
C LEU A 106 -10.83 -1.57 -8.28
N MET A 107 -11.76 -1.22 -7.39
CA MET A 107 -12.66 -2.17 -6.74
C MET A 107 -13.56 -2.90 -7.74
N ARG A 108 -14.06 -2.21 -8.78
CA ARG A 108 -14.84 -2.86 -9.85
C ARG A 108 -13.98 -3.83 -10.65
N ALA A 109 -12.78 -3.43 -11.04
CA ALA A 109 -11.85 -4.29 -11.77
C ALA A 109 -11.45 -5.54 -10.94
N ALA A 110 -11.23 -5.35 -9.64
CA ALA A 110 -10.82 -6.43 -8.74
C ALA A 110 -11.89 -7.52 -8.56
N ARG A 111 -13.19 -7.24 -8.75
CA ARG A 111 -14.23 -8.28 -8.67
C ARG A 111 -13.97 -9.44 -9.64
N ASN A 112 -13.57 -9.11 -10.86
CA ASN A 112 -13.25 -10.12 -11.88
C ASN A 112 -11.97 -10.87 -11.49
N HIS A 113 -10.94 -10.14 -11.05
CA HIS A 113 -9.69 -10.74 -10.62
C HIS A 113 -9.86 -11.71 -9.44
N VAL A 114 -10.68 -11.34 -8.46
CA VAL A 114 -11.00 -12.18 -7.31
C VAL A 114 -11.72 -13.46 -7.73
N SER A 115 -12.70 -13.35 -8.64
CA SER A 115 -13.40 -14.51 -9.20
C SER A 115 -12.45 -15.48 -9.91
N ASP A 116 -11.47 -14.96 -10.65
CA ASP A 116 -10.48 -15.81 -11.32
C ASP A 116 -9.44 -16.37 -10.34
N ALA A 117 -9.03 -15.61 -9.34
CA ALA A 117 -8.13 -16.07 -8.28
C ALA A 117 -8.75 -17.20 -7.43
N ARG A 118 -10.08 -17.20 -7.23
CA ARG A 118 -10.81 -18.31 -6.59
C ARG A 118 -10.61 -19.63 -7.34
N LYS A 119 -10.72 -19.61 -8.68
CA LYS A 119 -10.51 -20.80 -9.52
C LYS A 119 -9.08 -21.37 -9.39
N ARG A 120 -8.13 -20.53 -8.97
CA ARG A 120 -6.71 -20.87 -8.79
C ARG A 120 -6.32 -21.12 -7.33
N ASN A 121 -7.28 -21.35 -6.43
CA ASN A 121 -7.05 -21.55 -4.98
C ASN A 121 -6.34 -20.39 -4.25
N GLN A 122 -6.29 -19.19 -4.83
CA GLN A 122 -5.71 -18.00 -4.20
C GLN A 122 -6.76 -16.95 -3.77
N GLY A 123 -8.03 -17.15 -4.15
CA GLY A 123 -9.10 -16.16 -3.91
C GLY A 123 -9.52 -16.02 -2.44
N LEU A 124 -9.47 -17.08 -1.63
CA LEU A 124 -10.00 -17.05 -0.25
C LEU A 124 -9.26 -16.05 0.65
N TRP A 125 -7.93 -16.01 0.56
CA TRP A 125 -7.12 -15.05 1.34
C TRP A 125 -7.40 -13.60 0.90
N ILE A 126 -7.47 -13.35 -0.41
CA ILE A 126 -7.72 -12.02 -0.97
C ILE A 126 -9.08 -11.50 -0.50
N GLU A 127 -10.12 -12.32 -0.58
CA GLU A 127 -11.47 -11.91 -0.18
C GLU A 127 -11.60 -11.65 1.30
N SER A 128 -11.06 -12.53 2.12
CA SER A 128 -11.02 -12.32 3.57
C SER A 128 -10.32 -11.01 3.90
N ARG A 129 -9.25 -10.68 3.17
CA ARG A 129 -8.49 -9.46 3.41
C ARG A 129 -9.18 -8.20 2.92
N LEU A 130 -9.81 -8.26 1.74
CA LEU A 130 -10.65 -7.17 1.23
C LEU A 130 -11.78 -6.85 2.19
N ASN A 131 -12.51 -7.87 2.67
CA ASN A 131 -13.61 -7.69 3.62
C ASN A 131 -13.13 -7.08 4.94
N GLN A 132 -11.99 -7.56 5.47
CA GLN A 132 -11.39 -7.00 6.69
C GLN A 132 -11.08 -5.51 6.53
N ILE A 133 -10.45 -5.11 5.43
CA ILE A 133 -10.02 -3.72 5.23
C ILE A 133 -11.23 -2.81 4.95
N ILE A 134 -12.17 -3.24 4.10
CA ILE A 134 -13.38 -2.46 3.78
C ILE A 134 -14.22 -2.23 5.03
N GLY A 135 -14.34 -3.21 5.92
CA GLY A 135 -15.05 -3.06 7.19
C GLY A 135 -14.43 -2.03 8.15
N ARG A 136 -13.18 -1.59 7.90
CA ARG A 136 -12.50 -0.55 8.68
C ARG A 136 -12.50 0.82 7.98
N LEU A 137 -12.88 0.89 6.71
CA LEU A 137 -12.90 2.15 5.97
C LEU A 137 -14.17 2.94 6.30
N PRO A 138 -14.08 4.29 6.31
CA PRO A 138 -15.26 5.13 6.44
C PRO A 138 -16.20 4.95 5.23
N PRO A 139 -17.50 5.28 5.38
CA PRO A 139 -18.48 5.15 4.30
C PRO A 139 -18.09 5.97 3.06
N GLU A 140 -17.50 7.15 3.29
CA GLU A 140 -17.01 8.03 2.26
C GLU A 140 -15.49 8.03 2.23
N LEU A 141 -14.92 7.72 1.07
CA LEU A 141 -13.48 7.77 0.88
C LEU A 141 -12.99 9.22 0.83
N PRO A 142 -11.81 9.52 1.40
CA PRO A 142 -11.24 10.85 1.34
C PRO A 142 -10.98 11.28 -0.11
N ARG A 143 -11.42 12.49 -0.46
CA ARG A 143 -11.21 13.07 -1.80
C ARG A 143 -9.74 13.34 -2.08
N THR A 144 -9.01 13.78 -1.05
CA THR A 144 -7.58 14.07 -1.09
C THR A 144 -6.94 13.58 0.21
N LEU A 145 -5.68 13.16 0.14
CA LEU A 145 -4.86 12.86 1.32
C LEU A 145 -3.81 13.95 1.53
N ARG A 146 -3.60 14.35 2.79
CA ARG A 146 -2.48 15.22 3.18
C ARG A 146 -1.16 14.48 3.02
N LEU A 147 -0.04 15.20 3.09
CA LEU A 147 1.28 14.62 2.88
C LEU A 147 1.59 13.48 3.88
N GLU A 148 1.20 13.67 5.13
CA GLU A 148 1.41 12.69 6.19
C GLU A 148 0.58 11.43 5.96
N ASP A 149 -0.67 11.62 5.51
CA ASP A 149 -1.59 10.53 5.18
C ASP A 149 -1.18 9.79 3.90
N GLN A 150 -0.60 10.48 2.92
CA GLN A 150 0.11 9.85 1.79
C GLN A 150 1.27 8.98 2.27
N GLY A 151 1.98 9.42 3.32
CA GLY A 151 2.99 8.62 3.99
C GLY A 151 2.41 7.38 4.67
N ARG A 152 1.31 7.52 5.42
CA ARG A 152 0.60 6.39 6.06
C ARG A 152 0.10 5.37 5.04
N PHE A 153 -0.41 5.84 3.91
CA PHE A 153 -0.76 5.00 2.77
C PHE A 153 0.43 4.16 2.30
N ALA A 154 1.60 4.79 2.12
CA ALA A 154 2.80 4.08 1.68
C ALA A 154 3.25 3.01 2.69
N ILE A 155 3.17 3.32 4.00
CA ILE A 155 3.50 2.37 5.07
C ILE A 155 2.52 1.20 5.09
N GLY A 156 1.21 1.47 5.02
CA GLY A 156 0.17 0.43 4.99
C GLY A 156 0.30 -0.49 3.78
N TYR A 157 0.60 0.08 2.62
CA TYR A 157 0.90 -0.68 1.40
C TYR A 157 2.11 -1.60 1.59
N TYR A 158 3.21 -1.06 2.13
CA TYR A 158 4.42 -1.84 2.37
C TYR A 158 4.19 -2.98 3.37
N HIS A 159 3.53 -2.71 4.50
CA HIS A 159 3.23 -3.72 5.52
C HIS A 159 2.37 -4.86 4.97
N GLU A 160 1.35 -4.53 4.18
CA GLU A 160 0.45 -5.53 3.59
C GLU A 160 1.15 -6.35 2.51
N ARG A 161 1.99 -5.72 1.69
CA ARG A 161 2.79 -6.43 0.67
C ARG A 161 3.85 -7.33 1.30
N ALA A 162 4.50 -6.90 2.38
CA ALA A 162 5.51 -7.67 3.09
C ALA A 162 4.92 -8.85 3.91
N PHE A 163 3.65 -8.77 4.30
CA PHE A 163 2.95 -9.85 5.02
C PHE A 163 2.34 -10.91 4.09
N ARG A 164 2.51 -10.80 2.76
CA ARG A 164 1.93 -11.76 1.83
C ARG A 164 2.31 -13.20 2.23
N PRO A 165 1.36 -14.13 2.30
CA PRO A 165 1.66 -15.48 2.76
C PRO A 165 2.64 -16.15 1.79
N ALA A 166 3.59 -16.91 2.34
CA ALA A 166 4.68 -17.54 1.58
C ALA A 166 4.19 -18.42 0.39
N LYS A 167 2.98 -18.96 0.44
CA LYS A 167 2.37 -19.70 -0.69
C LYS A 167 1.99 -18.80 -1.88
N VAL A 168 1.57 -17.56 -1.61
CA VAL A 168 1.31 -16.55 -2.63
C VAL A 168 2.64 -15.99 -3.15
N GLU A 169 3.60 -15.77 -2.25
CA GLU A 169 4.98 -15.38 -2.60
C GLU A 169 5.67 -16.42 -3.50
N ALA A 170 5.57 -17.71 -3.17
CA ALA A 170 6.12 -18.81 -3.95
C ALA A 170 5.46 -18.92 -5.33
N ALA A 171 4.12 -18.77 -5.41
CA ALA A 171 3.42 -18.73 -6.70
C ALA A 171 3.81 -17.50 -7.55
N ILE A 172 4.18 -16.38 -6.91
CA ILE A 172 4.76 -15.22 -7.61
C ILE A 172 6.15 -15.58 -8.14
N GLN A 173 7.02 -16.16 -7.31
CA GLN A 173 8.40 -16.52 -7.67
C GLN A 173 8.47 -17.59 -8.76
N ASP A 174 7.65 -18.65 -8.70
CA ASP A 174 7.55 -19.69 -9.74
C ASP A 174 7.11 -19.11 -11.10
N ALA A 175 6.20 -18.13 -11.08
CA ALA A 175 5.80 -17.38 -12.27
C ALA A 175 6.88 -16.38 -12.75
N THR A 176 7.92 -16.13 -11.94
CA THR A 176 9.06 -15.25 -12.26
C THR A 176 10.23 -16.05 -12.87
N GLU A 177 10.34 -17.35 -12.57
CA GLU A 177 11.42 -18.24 -13.01
C GLU A 177 11.08 -19.10 -14.24
N SER A 178 9.83 -19.07 -14.72
CA SER A 178 9.45 -19.76 -15.96
C SER A 178 9.77 -18.88 -17.19
N PRO A 179 10.61 -19.35 -18.14
CA PRO A 179 11.08 -18.59 -19.31
C PRO A 179 10.00 -18.35 -20.38
#